data_AF-A0A523PJ18-F1
#
_entry.id   AF-A0A523PJ18-F1
#
_cell.length_a   1.000
_cell.length_b   1.000
_cell.length_c   1.000
_cell.angle_alpha   90.00
_cell.angle_beta   90.00
_cell.angle_gamma   90.00
#
_symmetry.space_group_name_H-M   'P 1'
#
loop_
_entity.id
_entity.type
_entity.pdbx_description
1 polymer ?
#
loop_
_entity_poly.entity_id
_entity_poly.type
_entity_poly.pdbx_seq_one_letter_code
_entity_poly.pdbx_strand_id
1 'polypeptide(L)'
;MVERDSGSQSGSSAGGDGEFGEHVPGPPWILGHRGTPNEAPENTLSGMRRAVAIGLDGFEYDLRACATGEEVLIHDVRVDRTTDGTGSLGALSLPELSELDAGAWFGKRFRGERLPVFHEVIEVPGGPERGWPMHMIELKERGLVAGIAARLAESAPQLSVRVASFLRDVVLDARDHDLPTMLLAVSATEEDRRFVRDERITAYGTGPSGWRTPGGGADWSFCERWAWAVDEPADLLEACRAPLFGFNTNEPYRALATRALAHLAPDDDGEFPVRAPMLIVEPEALSEADRRRGEWYGAWRKTAAVRNPFPFPVDVACSIFVRNGAFEVEGLPHACRLEPGAVVELPFQLTGGSRSPGDDPLLAVQFRWQAGPGRRRGRLLLDAPMHRVRCVSADPIARRVTLLAERQGDAPASMTIRRHGRHLVVGIENPGGIEHPHTIAHLAGETVRGGRGLRLTLPDDFDTCSEGVPFSLGIEGKLQGERVVRRFAGGIPEGAKQGVPGRLLPL
;
A
#
# COMPACT_ATOMS: atom_id res chain seq x y z
N MET A 1 -0.52 22.63 -2.05
CA MET A 1 -1.18 23.65 -1.20
C MET A 1 -1.94 24.58 -2.13
N VAL A 2 -3.24 24.29 -2.30
CA VAL A 2 -4.20 25.13 -3.01
C VAL A 2 -5.13 25.61 -1.90
N GLU A 3 -5.14 26.92 -1.62
CA GLU A 3 -6.09 27.53 -0.67
C GLU A 3 -7.52 27.28 -1.19
N ARG A 4 -8.38 26.70 -0.35
CA ARG A 4 -9.82 26.57 -0.62
C ARG A 4 -10.57 27.60 0.25
N ASP A 5 -11.57 28.22 -0.35
CA ASP A 5 -12.52 29.11 0.33
C ASP A 5 -13.25 28.38 1.46
N SER A 6 -13.36 29.06 2.60
CA SER A 6 -14.08 28.64 3.80
C SER A 6 -15.59 28.70 3.59
N GLY A 7 -16.18 27.59 3.16
CA GLY A 7 -17.63 27.36 3.21
C GLY A 7 -18.00 26.67 4.52
N SER A 8 -18.70 27.37 5.41
CA SER A 8 -19.21 26.85 6.68
C SER A 8 -20.20 25.69 6.45
N GLN A 9 -19.87 24.47 6.89
CA GLN A 9 -20.85 23.41 7.11
C GLN A 9 -21.26 23.43 8.59
N SER A 10 -22.46 23.91 8.85
CA SER A 10 -23.11 23.81 10.16
C SER A 10 -23.59 22.38 10.39
N GLY A 11 -23.25 21.80 11.54
CA GLY A 11 -23.68 20.48 11.97
C GLY A 11 -25.19 20.38 12.21
N SER A 12 -25.69 19.15 12.07
CA SER A 12 -27.01 18.73 12.50
C SER A 12 -26.91 17.30 13.03
N SER A 13 -27.03 17.15 14.35
CA SER A 13 -27.31 15.89 15.01
C SER A 13 -28.81 15.76 15.26
N ALA A 14 -29.36 14.56 14.99
CA ALA A 14 -30.38 13.83 15.77
C ALA A 14 -31.35 13.02 14.89
N GLY A 15 -31.28 11.69 15.03
CA GLY A 15 -32.40 10.77 15.26
C GLY A 15 -33.55 10.64 14.26
N GLY A 16 -33.75 9.41 13.76
CA GLY A 16 -35.05 8.93 13.29
C GLY A 16 -35.06 8.38 11.86
N ASP A 17 -35.30 7.08 11.76
CA ASP A 17 -35.82 6.34 10.59
C ASP A 17 -34.99 6.31 9.29
N GLY A 18 -34.17 5.26 9.16
CA GLY A 18 -34.32 4.29 8.07
C GLY A 18 -34.16 4.71 6.59
N GLU A 19 -33.73 5.91 6.27
CA GLU A 19 -33.30 6.29 4.93
C GLU A 19 -31.77 6.42 4.91
N PHE A 20 -31.10 5.56 4.13
CA PHE A 20 -29.70 5.78 3.77
C PHE A 20 -29.63 7.14 3.07
N GLY A 21 -29.18 8.18 3.79
CA GLY A 21 -29.16 9.54 3.28
C GLY A 21 -28.48 9.58 1.92
N GLU A 22 -29.13 10.25 0.95
CA GLU A 22 -28.59 10.46 -0.39
C GLU A 22 -27.13 10.95 -0.28
N HIS A 23 -26.20 10.17 -0.83
CA HIS A 23 -24.79 10.52 -0.85
C HIS A 23 -24.61 11.84 -1.62
N VAL A 24 -24.33 12.92 -0.89
CA VAL A 24 -23.98 14.21 -1.50
C VAL A 24 -22.62 14.06 -2.18
N PRO A 25 -22.50 14.33 -3.50
CA PRO A 25 -21.25 14.13 -4.23
C PRO A 25 -20.12 14.99 -3.65
N GLY A 26 -19.14 14.33 -3.02
CA GLY A 26 -17.91 14.94 -2.52
C GLY A 26 -16.71 14.11 -2.95
N PRO A 27 -15.49 14.67 -2.96
CA PRO A 27 -14.31 13.87 -3.21
C PRO A 27 -14.15 12.82 -2.09
N PRO A 28 -13.56 11.64 -2.38
CA PRO A 28 -13.41 10.59 -1.38
C PRO A 28 -12.56 11.05 -0.20
N TRP A 29 -12.86 10.49 0.97
CA TRP A 29 -11.98 10.55 2.14
C TRP A 29 -10.66 9.84 1.83
N ILE A 30 -9.55 10.49 2.13
CA ILE A 30 -8.20 9.92 2.02
C ILE A 30 -7.64 9.82 3.43
N LEU A 31 -7.54 8.59 3.90
CA LEU A 31 -7.00 8.27 5.21
C LEU A 31 -5.55 7.79 5.09
N GLY A 32 -4.74 8.17 6.06
CA GLY A 32 -3.43 7.57 6.20
C GLY A 32 -3.53 6.13 6.73
N HIS A 33 -3.12 5.12 5.96
CA HIS A 33 -3.13 3.72 6.41
C HIS A 33 -2.11 3.52 7.55
N ARG A 34 -2.52 3.04 8.72
CA ARG A 34 -1.71 2.94 9.96
C ARG A 34 -1.00 4.24 10.32
N GLY A 35 -1.65 5.38 10.08
CA GLY A 35 -1.00 6.69 10.05
C GLY A 35 -0.36 6.95 8.69
N THR A 36 0.96 6.95 8.57
CA THR A 36 1.64 7.16 7.27
C THR A 36 2.95 6.37 7.22
N PRO A 37 2.93 5.06 6.92
CA PRO A 37 4.05 4.14 7.13
C PRO A 37 5.21 4.34 6.16
N ASN A 38 5.09 5.23 5.18
CA ASN A 38 6.22 5.69 4.36
C ASN A 38 6.89 6.95 4.93
N GLU A 39 6.27 7.61 5.91
CA GLU A 39 6.72 8.89 6.47
C GLU A 39 7.08 8.79 7.97
N ALA A 40 6.44 7.89 8.70
CA ALA A 40 6.59 7.67 10.14
C ALA A 40 6.31 6.20 10.50
N PRO A 41 6.80 5.69 11.64
CA PRO A 41 6.53 4.31 12.06
C PRO A 41 5.01 4.03 12.11
N GLU A 42 4.59 2.89 11.55
CA GLU A 42 3.18 2.51 11.47
C GLU A 42 2.55 2.34 12.86
N ASN A 43 1.26 2.66 13.00
CA ASN A 43 0.50 2.52 14.26
C ASN A 43 1.09 3.31 15.45
N THR A 44 1.67 4.49 15.17
CA THR A 44 2.22 5.37 16.22
C THR A 44 1.55 6.74 16.24
N LEU A 45 1.66 7.47 17.35
CA LEU A 45 1.17 8.85 17.43
C LEU A 45 1.90 9.76 16.44
N SER A 46 3.21 9.53 16.23
CA SER A 46 3.96 10.19 15.16
C SER A 46 3.34 9.97 13.78
N GLY A 47 2.88 8.75 13.47
CA GLY A 47 2.16 8.42 12.24
C GLY A 47 0.85 9.20 12.10
N MET A 48 0.01 9.22 13.15
CA MET A 48 -1.28 9.91 13.12
C MET A 48 -1.13 11.42 12.99
N ARG A 49 -0.19 12.01 13.76
CA ARG A 49 0.12 13.44 13.67
C ARG A 49 0.68 13.81 12.28
N ARG A 50 1.46 12.91 11.66
CA ARG A 50 1.97 13.11 10.31
C ARG A 50 0.86 13.09 9.27
N ALA A 51 -0.11 12.17 9.38
CA ALA A 51 -1.31 12.14 8.52
C ALA A 51 -2.06 13.49 8.55
N VAL A 52 -2.31 14.01 9.76
CA VAL A 52 -2.96 15.33 9.95
C VAL A 52 -2.11 16.46 9.36
N ALA A 53 -0.80 16.47 9.64
CA ALA A 53 0.11 17.51 9.16
C ALA A 53 0.24 17.57 7.62
N ILE A 54 0.07 16.42 6.94
CA ILE A 54 0.05 16.35 5.47
C ILE A 54 -1.26 16.90 4.88
N GLY A 55 -2.33 16.94 5.68
CA GLY A 55 -3.66 17.39 5.26
C GLY A 55 -4.54 16.26 4.74
N LEU A 56 -4.31 15.02 5.20
CA LEU A 56 -5.24 13.91 5.00
C LEU A 56 -6.54 14.17 5.76
N ASP A 57 -7.62 13.51 5.35
CA ASP A 57 -8.92 13.69 5.97
C ASP A 57 -9.03 12.92 7.31
N GLY A 58 -8.11 11.99 7.54
CA GLY A 58 -7.97 11.24 8.77
C GLY A 58 -6.92 10.16 8.66
N PHE A 59 -7.07 9.11 9.46
CA PHE A 59 -6.14 8.00 9.50
C PHE A 59 -6.85 6.70 9.90
N GLU A 60 -6.23 5.59 9.49
CA GLU A 60 -6.59 4.24 9.88
C GLU A 60 -5.54 3.70 10.86
N TYR A 61 -5.95 2.81 11.76
CA TYR A 61 -5.06 2.07 12.66
C TYR A 61 -5.65 0.76 13.15
N ASP A 62 -4.73 -0.15 13.50
CA ASP A 62 -5.04 -1.50 13.97
C ASP A 62 -5.10 -1.55 15.50
N LEU A 63 -6.14 -2.17 16.07
CA LEU A 63 -6.25 -2.42 17.51
C LEU A 63 -6.23 -3.89 17.89
N ARG A 64 -5.55 -4.18 19.00
CA ARG A 64 -5.53 -5.46 19.72
C ARG A 64 -5.49 -5.22 21.23
N ALA A 65 -5.86 -6.22 22.02
CA ALA A 65 -5.66 -6.22 23.46
C ALA A 65 -4.29 -6.82 23.83
N CYS A 66 -3.66 -6.20 24.83
CA CYS A 66 -2.51 -6.80 25.53
C CYS A 66 -2.97 -7.77 26.64
N ALA A 67 -2.02 -8.40 27.36
CA ALA A 67 -2.34 -9.39 28.39
C ALA A 67 -3.20 -8.83 29.54
N THR A 68 -3.13 -7.53 29.79
CA THR A 68 -3.90 -6.82 30.82
C THR A 68 -5.25 -6.28 30.31
N GLY A 69 -5.55 -6.45 29.01
CA GLY A 69 -6.84 -6.14 28.40
C GLY A 69 -6.95 -4.77 27.74
N GLU A 70 -5.96 -3.88 27.91
CA GLU A 70 -5.96 -2.56 27.29
C GLU A 70 -5.71 -2.63 25.78
N GLU A 71 -6.39 -1.75 25.05
CA GLU A 71 -6.37 -1.67 23.59
C GLU A 71 -5.15 -0.89 23.11
N VAL A 72 -4.24 -1.58 22.43
CA VAL A 72 -2.97 -1.05 21.90
C VAL A 72 -2.95 -1.04 20.38
N LEU A 73 -2.26 -0.06 19.83
CA LEU A 73 -2.12 0.11 18.39
C LEU A 73 -1.03 -0.79 17.83
N ILE A 74 -1.42 -1.92 17.25
CA ILE A 74 -0.48 -2.85 16.61
C ILE A 74 -1.19 -3.80 15.64
N HIS A 75 -0.57 -3.99 14.48
CA HIS A 75 -1.10 -4.88 13.45
C HIS A 75 -0.91 -6.37 13.81
N ASP A 76 0.31 -6.71 14.21
CA ASP A 76 0.79 -8.08 14.34
C ASP A 76 0.35 -8.68 15.69
N VAL A 77 0.22 -10.01 15.75
CA VAL A 77 0.00 -10.74 17.01
C VAL A 77 1.26 -10.78 17.89
N ARG A 78 2.39 -10.32 17.36
CA ARG A 78 3.70 -10.29 18.00
C ARG A 78 4.30 -8.89 17.87
N VAL A 79 5.13 -8.50 18.83
CA VAL A 79 5.74 -7.16 18.86
C VAL A 79 7.01 -7.05 18.00
N ASP A 80 7.61 -8.20 17.64
CA ASP A 80 8.97 -8.33 17.08
C ASP A 80 9.26 -7.46 15.84
N ARG A 81 8.26 -7.18 14.97
CA ARG A 81 8.50 -6.47 13.70
C ARG A 81 8.59 -4.95 13.87
N THR A 82 7.76 -4.38 14.74
CA THR A 82 7.55 -2.94 14.85
C THR A 82 8.01 -2.37 16.18
N THR A 83 8.70 -3.16 16.99
CA THR A 83 9.33 -2.72 18.24
C THR A 83 10.71 -3.33 18.44
N ASP A 84 11.42 -2.93 19.50
CA ASP A 84 12.63 -3.57 19.98
C ASP A 84 12.39 -4.76 20.94
N GLY A 85 11.13 -5.11 21.19
CA GLY A 85 10.71 -6.25 22.00
C GLY A 85 10.59 -7.55 21.21
N THR A 86 10.30 -8.65 21.90
CA THR A 86 9.96 -9.94 21.27
C THR A 86 8.83 -10.62 22.02
N GLY A 87 8.01 -11.40 21.31
CA GLY A 87 7.00 -12.25 21.92
C GLY A 87 5.58 -11.94 21.47
N SER A 88 4.64 -12.74 22.00
CA SER A 88 3.21 -12.59 21.73
C SER A 88 2.65 -11.38 22.47
N LEU A 89 1.86 -10.55 21.77
CA LEU A 89 1.22 -9.39 22.37
C LEU A 89 0.34 -9.77 23.57
N GLY A 90 -0.47 -10.83 23.42
CA GLY A 90 -1.36 -11.32 24.48
C GLY A 90 -0.63 -11.96 25.67
N ALA A 91 0.71 -11.97 25.69
CA ALA A 91 1.52 -12.42 26.83
C ALA A 91 2.27 -11.26 27.52
N LEU A 92 2.17 -10.03 27.01
CA LEU A 92 2.82 -8.85 27.55
C LEU A 92 1.78 -7.91 28.16
N SER A 93 2.05 -7.42 29.36
CA SER A 93 1.22 -6.43 30.06
C SER A 93 1.43 -5.02 29.48
N LEU A 94 0.48 -4.11 29.71
CA LEU A 94 0.64 -2.71 29.28
C LEU A 94 1.92 -2.04 29.82
N PRO A 95 2.33 -2.21 31.09
CA PRO A 95 3.60 -1.68 31.58
C PRO A 95 4.81 -2.20 30.79
N GLU A 96 4.86 -3.49 30.47
CA GLU A 96 5.94 -4.06 29.65
C GLU A 96 5.94 -3.49 28.22
N LEU A 97 4.76 -3.34 27.62
CA LEU A 97 4.62 -2.76 26.28
C LEU A 97 4.99 -1.28 26.23
N SER A 98 4.69 -0.52 27.29
CA SER A 98 4.98 0.91 27.37
C SER A 98 6.48 1.24 27.39
N GLU A 99 7.32 0.26 27.74
CA GLU A 99 8.77 0.40 27.74
C GLU A 99 9.41 0.13 26.37
N LEU A 100 8.66 -0.44 25.41
CA LEU A 100 9.18 -0.75 24.08
C LEU A 100 9.36 0.51 23.23
N ASP A 101 10.34 0.47 22.31
CA ASP A 101 10.56 1.46 21.27
C ASP A 101 9.92 0.99 19.96
N ALA A 102 8.83 1.64 19.57
CA ALA A 102 8.05 1.36 18.37
C ALA A 102 8.50 2.18 17.13
N GLY A 103 9.61 2.91 17.19
CA GLY A 103 10.02 3.85 16.13
C GLY A 103 11.45 3.71 15.61
N ALA A 104 12.39 3.20 16.41
CA ALA A 104 13.80 3.10 16.02
C ALA A 104 14.03 2.21 14.79
N TRP A 105 13.19 1.19 14.60
CA TRP A 105 13.22 0.30 13.43
C TRP A 105 12.92 1.06 12.13
N PHE A 106 12.06 2.09 12.19
CA PHE A 106 11.70 2.90 11.03
C PHE A 106 12.81 3.90 10.70
N GLY A 107 13.40 4.53 11.71
CA GLY A 107 14.53 5.42 11.50
C GLY A 107 14.98 6.10 12.78
N LYS A 108 16.27 6.48 12.80
CA LYS A 108 16.92 7.07 13.99
C LYS A 108 16.17 8.27 14.59
N ARG A 109 15.43 9.04 13.76
CA ARG A 109 14.67 10.21 14.20
C ARG A 109 13.42 9.88 15.04
N PHE A 110 12.95 8.63 15.02
CA PHE A 110 11.79 8.15 15.79
C PHE A 110 12.19 7.27 16.97
N ARG A 111 13.47 7.25 17.35
CA ARG A 111 13.91 6.55 18.56
C ARG A 111 13.14 7.08 19.77
N GLY A 112 12.61 6.18 20.58
CA GLY A 112 11.81 6.45 21.76
C GLY A 112 10.32 6.63 21.49
N GLU A 113 9.84 6.48 20.25
CA GLU A 113 8.41 6.39 19.98
C GLU A 113 7.82 5.19 20.73
N ARG A 114 6.70 5.37 21.44
CA ARG A 114 6.05 4.31 22.22
C ARG A 114 4.93 3.65 21.44
N LEU A 115 4.56 2.44 21.85
CA LEU A 115 3.34 1.78 21.38
C LEU A 115 2.12 2.53 21.96
N PRO A 116 1.28 3.18 21.13
CA PRO A 116 0.16 3.93 21.65
C PRO A 116 -0.96 3.03 22.15
N VAL A 117 -1.73 3.52 23.11
CA VAL A 117 -3.03 2.97 23.49
C VAL A 117 -4.17 3.76 22.86
N PHE A 118 -5.34 3.13 22.71
CA PHE A 118 -6.46 3.70 21.97
C PHE A 118 -6.88 5.11 22.45
N HIS A 119 -6.87 5.37 23.76
CA HIS A 119 -7.28 6.66 24.31
C HIS A 119 -6.36 7.82 23.89
N GLU A 120 -5.05 7.57 23.71
CA GLU A 120 -4.12 8.61 23.25
C GLU A 120 -4.38 9.01 21.79
N VAL A 121 -4.94 8.08 21.01
CA VAL A 121 -5.13 8.28 19.57
C VAL A 121 -6.39 9.07 19.28
N ILE A 122 -7.48 8.81 20.00
CA ILE A 122 -8.74 9.58 19.89
C ILE A 122 -8.58 11.04 20.36
N GLU A 123 -7.50 11.35 21.06
CA GLU A 123 -7.12 12.72 21.45
C GLU A 123 -6.26 13.45 20.40
N VAL A 124 -5.85 12.78 19.31
CA VAL A 124 -5.04 13.43 18.27
C VAL A 124 -5.87 14.54 17.61
N PRO A 125 -5.44 15.81 17.73
CA PRO A 125 -6.20 16.92 17.18
C PRO A 125 -6.09 16.91 15.65
N GLY A 126 -7.13 17.39 14.97
CA GLY A 126 -7.09 17.57 13.54
C GLY A 126 -6.40 18.87 13.10
N GLY A 127 -6.43 19.12 11.80
CA GLY A 127 -5.78 20.28 11.20
C GLY A 127 -6.54 21.59 11.49
N PRO A 128 -5.86 22.76 11.47
CA PRO A 128 -6.47 24.05 11.79
C PRO A 128 -7.75 24.38 11.00
N GLU A 129 -7.87 23.83 9.79
CA GLU A 129 -8.96 24.10 8.84
C GLU A 129 -9.96 22.94 8.68
N ARG A 130 -9.71 21.76 9.29
CA ARG A 130 -10.41 20.51 8.95
C ARG A 130 -11.24 19.89 10.08
N GLY A 131 -11.28 20.49 11.27
CA GLY A 131 -11.96 19.90 12.42
C GLY A 131 -11.27 18.62 12.90
N TRP A 132 -12.00 17.73 13.56
CA TRP A 132 -11.47 16.44 14.02
C TRP A 132 -11.20 15.49 12.84
N PRO A 133 -10.10 14.71 12.86
CA PRO A 133 -9.81 13.75 11.81
C PRO A 133 -10.84 12.61 11.82
N MET A 134 -11.05 11.97 10.67
CA MET A 134 -11.78 10.70 10.63
C MET A 134 -10.90 9.56 11.15
N HIS A 135 -11.47 8.70 12.01
CA HIS A 135 -10.81 7.52 12.55
C HIS A 135 -11.38 6.25 11.91
N MET A 136 -10.58 5.56 11.10
CA MET A 136 -10.89 4.18 10.72
C MET A 136 -10.18 3.24 11.70
N ILE A 137 -10.96 2.51 12.49
CA ILE A 137 -10.47 1.68 13.59
C ILE A 137 -10.59 0.23 13.16
N GLU A 138 -9.48 -0.41 12.76
CA GLU A 138 -9.49 -1.83 12.43
C GLU A 138 -9.35 -2.69 13.69
N LEU A 139 -10.40 -3.44 14.02
CA LEU A 139 -10.37 -4.42 15.10
C LEU A 139 -9.88 -5.76 14.58
N LYS A 140 -8.71 -6.19 15.06
CA LYS A 140 -8.06 -7.44 14.62
C LYS A 140 -8.55 -8.69 15.35
N GLU A 141 -9.37 -8.53 16.37
CA GLU A 141 -9.82 -9.60 17.26
C GLU A 141 -11.15 -9.28 17.93
N ARG A 142 -11.73 -10.31 18.56
CA ARG A 142 -13.03 -10.27 19.22
C ARG A 142 -12.90 -9.67 20.62
N GLY A 143 -14.00 -9.14 21.15
CA GLY A 143 -14.09 -8.70 22.54
C GLY A 143 -13.61 -7.27 22.81
N LEU A 144 -13.19 -6.53 21.77
CA LEU A 144 -12.77 -5.12 21.91
C LEU A 144 -13.94 -4.13 21.81
N VAL A 145 -15.03 -4.50 21.13
CA VAL A 145 -16.11 -3.59 20.71
C VAL A 145 -16.69 -2.81 21.89
N ALA A 146 -17.09 -3.49 22.97
CA ALA A 146 -17.72 -2.83 24.11
C ALA A 146 -16.83 -1.76 24.75
N GLY A 147 -15.52 -2.02 24.88
CA GLY A 147 -14.55 -1.06 25.42
C GLY A 147 -14.37 0.16 24.51
N ILE A 148 -14.28 -0.08 23.19
CA ILE A 148 -14.20 0.98 22.19
C ILE A 148 -15.46 1.84 22.17
N ALA A 149 -16.65 1.22 22.20
CA ALA A 149 -17.93 1.93 22.22
C ALA A 149 -18.04 2.85 23.45
N ALA A 150 -17.72 2.32 24.64
CA ALA A 150 -17.77 3.07 25.88
C ALA A 150 -16.82 4.29 25.84
N ARG A 151 -15.56 4.09 25.42
CA ARG A 151 -14.56 5.16 25.35
C ARG A 151 -14.93 6.24 24.32
N LEU A 152 -15.44 5.86 23.16
CA LEU A 152 -15.89 6.81 22.14
C LEU A 152 -17.08 7.64 22.67
N ALA A 153 -18.06 7.01 23.30
CA ALA A 153 -19.21 7.70 23.87
C ALA A 153 -18.81 8.67 25.01
N GLU A 154 -17.85 8.27 25.86
CA GLU A 154 -17.42 9.04 27.02
C GLU A 154 -16.49 10.20 26.65
N SER A 155 -15.47 9.93 25.83
CA SER A 155 -14.33 10.84 25.65
C SER A 155 -14.31 11.54 24.31
N ALA A 156 -14.97 10.99 23.29
CA ALA A 156 -14.83 11.47 21.92
C ALA A 156 -16.09 11.33 21.04
N PRO A 157 -17.31 11.69 21.54
CA PRO A 157 -18.56 11.51 20.78
C PRO A 157 -18.65 12.35 19.51
N GLN A 158 -17.75 13.35 19.36
CA GLN A 158 -17.63 14.20 18.18
C GLN A 158 -16.84 13.58 17.03
N LEU A 159 -16.10 12.49 17.27
CA LEU A 159 -15.25 11.90 16.23
C LEU A 159 -16.09 11.22 15.15
N SER A 160 -15.73 11.47 13.90
CA SER A 160 -16.20 10.65 12.78
C SER A 160 -15.41 9.35 12.78
N VAL A 161 -16.09 8.23 13.04
CA VAL A 161 -15.43 6.92 13.15
C VAL A 161 -15.95 5.93 12.11
N ARG A 162 -15.11 4.94 11.80
CA ARG A 162 -15.50 3.71 11.10
C ARG A 162 -14.85 2.52 11.78
N VAL A 163 -15.64 1.67 12.42
CA VAL A 163 -15.15 0.43 13.04
C VAL A 163 -15.11 -0.66 11.99
N ALA A 164 -13.90 -1.07 11.63
CA ALA A 164 -13.63 -1.99 10.55
C ALA A 164 -13.14 -3.34 11.07
N SER A 165 -13.48 -4.44 10.38
CA SER A 165 -12.85 -5.73 10.63
C SER A 165 -13.04 -6.69 9.46
N PHE A 166 -12.13 -7.66 9.32
CA PHE A 166 -12.32 -8.84 8.46
C PHE A 166 -13.22 -9.90 9.12
N LEU A 167 -13.50 -9.76 10.41
CA LEU A 167 -14.29 -10.72 11.18
C LEU A 167 -15.75 -10.29 11.19
N ARG A 168 -16.61 -11.03 10.47
CA ARG A 168 -18.05 -10.73 10.38
C ARG A 168 -18.72 -10.59 11.76
N ASP A 169 -18.32 -11.41 12.73
CA ASP A 169 -18.88 -11.35 14.08
C ASP A 169 -18.47 -10.08 14.84
N VAL A 170 -17.26 -9.55 14.63
CA VAL A 170 -16.82 -8.27 15.21
C VAL A 170 -17.59 -7.12 14.58
N VAL A 171 -17.88 -7.20 13.28
CA VAL A 171 -18.71 -6.23 12.56
C VAL A 171 -20.15 -6.25 13.09
N LEU A 172 -20.72 -7.44 13.33
CA LEU A 172 -22.06 -7.58 13.92
C LEU A 172 -22.11 -7.04 15.35
N ASP A 173 -21.11 -7.37 16.18
CA ASP A 173 -21.00 -6.87 17.55
C ASP A 173 -20.90 -5.33 17.58
N ALA A 174 -20.06 -4.74 16.71
CA ALA A 174 -19.95 -3.29 16.58
C ALA A 174 -21.27 -2.64 16.12
N ARG A 175 -22.00 -3.27 15.20
CA ARG A 175 -23.33 -2.81 14.78
C ARG A 175 -24.32 -2.86 15.93
N ASP A 176 -24.34 -3.94 16.70
CA ASP A 176 -25.24 -4.13 17.84
C ASP A 176 -24.95 -3.15 18.99
N HIS A 177 -23.76 -2.53 18.97
CA HIS A 177 -23.33 -1.42 19.81
C HIS A 177 -23.54 -0.03 19.17
N ASP A 178 -24.32 0.08 18.10
CA ASP A 178 -24.63 1.32 17.36
C ASP A 178 -23.39 2.05 16.79
N LEU A 179 -22.28 1.32 16.55
CA LEU A 179 -21.09 1.89 15.94
C LEU A 179 -21.22 1.92 14.40
N PRO A 180 -20.70 2.95 13.70
CA PRO A 180 -20.60 2.94 12.25
C PRO A 180 -19.62 1.85 11.79
N THR A 181 -20.11 0.82 11.10
CA THR A 181 -19.35 -0.40 10.83
C THR A 181 -18.86 -0.54 9.40
N MET A 182 -17.76 -1.28 9.22
CA MET A 182 -17.25 -1.68 7.92
C MET A 182 -16.79 -3.13 7.91
N LEU A 183 -17.30 -3.93 6.97
CA LEU A 183 -16.70 -5.23 6.66
C LEU A 183 -15.53 -5.04 5.69
N LEU A 184 -14.37 -5.55 6.06
CA LEU A 184 -13.18 -5.60 5.21
C LEU A 184 -13.09 -6.94 4.48
N ALA A 185 -12.69 -6.90 3.22
CA ALA A 185 -12.47 -8.09 2.40
C ALA A 185 -11.33 -7.85 1.40
N VAL A 186 -10.77 -8.92 0.83
CA VAL A 186 -9.78 -8.80 -0.25
C VAL A 186 -10.45 -8.30 -1.53
N SER A 187 -11.62 -8.82 -1.85
CA SER A 187 -12.37 -8.46 -3.05
C SER A 187 -13.88 -8.57 -2.83
N ALA A 188 -14.64 -7.82 -3.63
CA ALA A 188 -16.09 -7.82 -3.57
C ALA A 188 -16.67 -9.14 -4.08
N THR A 189 -17.54 -9.75 -3.29
CA THR A 189 -18.26 -10.99 -3.64
C THR A 189 -19.76 -10.80 -3.48
N GLU A 190 -20.58 -11.60 -4.20
CA GLU A 190 -22.03 -11.59 -4.02
C GLU A 190 -22.44 -12.11 -2.62
N GLU A 191 -21.64 -12.97 -2.01
CA GLU A 191 -21.87 -13.43 -0.63
C GLU A 191 -21.72 -12.27 0.35
N ASP A 192 -20.62 -11.52 0.27
CA ASP A 192 -20.41 -10.35 1.12
C ASP A 192 -21.46 -9.27 0.85
N ARG A 193 -21.85 -9.06 -0.41
CA ARG A 193 -22.90 -8.09 -0.76
C ARG A 193 -24.21 -8.39 -0.07
N ARG A 194 -24.63 -9.66 -0.06
CA ARG A 194 -25.84 -10.11 0.65
C ARG A 194 -25.69 -9.91 2.15
N PHE A 195 -24.55 -10.31 2.71
CA PHE A 195 -24.28 -10.13 4.14
C PHE A 195 -24.38 -8.65 4.55
N VAL A 196 -23.66 -7.75 3.86
CA VAL A 196 -23.65 -6.31 4.16
C VAL A 196 -25.07 -5.72 4.07
N ARG A 197 -25.85 -6.11 3.06
CA ARG A 197 -27.23 -5.66 2.88
C ARG A 197 -28.16 -6.17 3.98
N ASP A 198 -28.17 -7.49 4.19
CA ASP A 198 -29.14 -8.17 5.04
C ASP A 198 -28.89 -7.83 6.52
N GLU A 199 -27.62 -7.67 6.90
CA GLU A 199 -27.20 -7.27 8.25
C GLU A 199 -27.11 -5.74 8.45
N ARG A 200 -27.39 -4.95 7.40
CA ARG A 200 -27.36 -3.47 7.39
C ARG A 200 -26.01 -2.89 7.85
N ILE A 201 -24.92 -3.44 7.34
CA ILE A 201 -23.57 -2.94 7.61
C ILE A 201 -23.34 -1.63 6.85
N THR A 202 -22.78 -0.61 7.52
CA THR A 202 -22.68 0.76 6.99
C THR A 202 -21.73 0.89 5.80
N ALA A 203 -20.64 0.11 5.80
CA ALA A 203 -19.64 0.13 4.73
C ALA A 203 -19.11 -1.26 4.38
N TYR A 204 -18.54 -1.33 3.18
CA TYR A 204 -17.74 -2.44 2.71
C TYR A 204 -16.43 -1.92 2.10
N GLY A 205 -15.30 -2.51 2.51
CA GLY A 205 -13.96 -2.08 2.10
C GLY A 205 -13.16 -3.21 1.46
N THR A 206 -12.66 -3.00 0.23
CA THR A 206 -11.88 -4.02 -0.48
C THR A 206 -10.40 -3.70 -0.61
N GLY A 207 -9.59 -4.73 -0.85
CA GLY A 207 -8.22 -4.62 -1.32
C GLY A 207 -8.08 -3.87 -2.66
N PRO A 208 -6.84 -3.63 -3.14
CA PRO A 208 -6.60 -3.06 -4.47
C PRO A 208 -7.22 -3.93 -5.55
N SER A 209 -7.85 -3.31 -6.55
CA SER A 209 -8.64 -4.01 -7.59
C SER A 209 -9.80 -4.87 -7.06
N GLY A 210 -10.09 -4.89 -5.76
CA GLY A 210 -11.13 -5.73 -5.17
C GLY A 210 -12.54 -5.36 -5.64
N TRP A 211 -12.75 -4.13 -6.12
CA TRP A 211 -13.96 -3.69 -6.79
C TRP A 211 -14.06 -4.11 -8.26
N ARG A 212 -12.96 -4.53 -8.90
CA ARG A 212 -12.90 -4.97 -10.31
C ARG A 212 -13.25 -6.46 -10.44
N THR A 213 -14.22 -6.94 -9.66
CA THR A 213 -14.75 -8.30 -9.72
C THR A 213 -16.19 -8.28 -10.24
N PRO A 214 -16.73 -9.42 -10.69
CA PRO A 214 -18.17 -9.53 -10.98
C PRO A 214 -19.05 -9.11 -9.78
N GLY A 215 -18.61 -9.38 -8.55
CA GLY A 215 -19.31 -8.94 -7.33
C GLY A 215 -19.20 -7.43 -7.08
N GLY A 216 -18.07 -6.81 -7.42
CA GLY A 216 -17.87 -5.37 -7.30
C GLY A 216 -18.66 -4.54 -8.32
N GLY A 217 -18.98 -5.12 -9.48
CA GLY A 217 -19.85 -4.50 -10.49
C GLY A 217 -21.35 -4.59 -10.19
N ALA A 218 -21.76 -5.25 -9.10
CA ALA A 218 -23.14 -5.31 -8.65
C ALA A 218 -23.60 -3.98 -8.02
N ASP A 219 -24.89 -3.88 -7.68
CA ASP A 219 -25.42 -2.71 -6.98
C ASP A 219 -25.00 -2.70 -5.50
N TRP A 220 -24.28 -1.66 -5.09
CA TRP A 220 -23.81 -1.40 -3.73
C TRP A 220 -24.36 -0.08 -3.17
N SER A 221 -25.40 0.48 -3.78
CA SER A 221 -25.97 1.79 -3.39
C SER A 221 -26.49 1.88 -1.95
N PHE A 222 -26.69 0.74 -1.30
CA PHE A 222 -27.17 0.63 0.09
C PHE A 222 -26.07 0.74 1.15
N CYS A 223 -24.78 0.83 0.77
CA CYS A 223 -23.69 1.02 1.73
C CYS A 223 -22.59 1.91 1.15
N GLU A 224 -21.72 2.41 2.02
CA GLU A 224 -20.54 3.12 1.56
C GLU A 224 -19.47 2.17 1.01
N ARG A 225 -18.83 2.57 -0.08
CA ARG A 225 -17.77 1.80 -0.74
C ARG A 225 -16.40 2.34 -0.33
N TRP A 226 -15.55 1.47 0.19
CA TRP A 226 -14.21 1.80 0.66
C TRP A 226 -13.11 0.96 -0.02
N ALA A 227 -11.86 1.42 0.01
CA ALA A 227 -10.72 0.65 -0.46
C ALA A 227 -9.48 0.77 0.45
N TRP A 228 -8.62 -0.26 0.46
CA TRP A 228 -7.39 -0.31 1.26
C TRP A 228 -6.33 -1.22 0.61
N ALA A 229 -5.03 -1.04 0.84
CA ALA A 229 -4.37 0.26 0.81
C ALA A 229 -4.11 0.63 -0.65
N VAL A 230 -4.59 1.79 -1.09
CA VAL A 230 -4.49 2.22 -2.48
C VAL A 230 -3.24 3.09 -2.65
N ASP A 231 -2.22 2.55 -3.30
CA ASP A 231 -0.90 3.21 -3.40
C ASP A 231 -0.48 3.52 -4.84
N GLU A 232 -0.92 2.70 -5.79
CA GLU A 232 -0.52 2.80 -7.19
C GLU A 232 -1.15 4.03 -7.86
N PRO A 233 -0.40 4.78 -8.69
CA PRO A 233 -0.91 6.02 -9.28
C PRO A 233 -2.22 5.85 -10.06
N ALA A 234 -2.34 4.76 -10.82
CA ALA A 234 -3.55 4.45 -11.61
C ALA A 234 -4.74 4.13 -10.70
N ASP A 235 -4.54 3.31 -9.68
CA ASP A 235 -5.60 2.92 -8.74
C ASP A 235 -6.06 4.11 -7.87
N LEU A 236 -5.13 5.00 -7.48
CA LEU A 236 -5.47 6.26 -6.81
C LEU A 236 -6.35 7.15 -7.69
N LEU A 237 -6.07 7.23 -8.99
CA LEU A 237 -6.83 8.06 -9.92
C LEU A 237 -8.22 7.49 -10.15
N GLU A 238 -8.32 6.18 -10.31
CA GLU A 238 -9.61 5.50 -10.33
C GLU A 238 -10.38 5.75 -9.03
N ALA A 239 -9.76 5.58 -7.87
CA ALA A 239 -10.40 5.81 -6.58
C ALA A 239 -10.90 7.25 -6.41
N CYS A 240 -10.23 8.24 -7.01
CA CYS A 240 -10.65 9.64 -6.98
C CYS A 240 -11.73 10.00 -8.01
N ARG A 241 -11.96 9.16 -9.03
CA ARG A 241 -12.99 9.33 -10.07
C ARG A 241 -14.21 8.45 -9.85
N ALA A 242 -14.04 7.32 -9.16
CA ALA A 242 -15.10 6.38 -8.83
C ALA A 242 -15.92 6.88 -7.62
N PRO A 243 -17.17 6.42 -7.46
CA PRO A 243 -18.01 6.75 -6.31
C PRO A 243 -17.60 5.94 -5.07
N LEU A 244 -16.33 6.04 -4.67
CA LEU A 244 -15.87 5.57 -3.36
C LEU A 244 -16.16 6.64 -2.32
N PHE A 245 -16.62 6.19 -1.15
CA PHE A 245 -16.75 7.06 0.01
C PHE A 245 -15.37 7.45 0.54
N GLY A 246 -14.43 6.50 0.57
CA GLY A 246 -13.06 6.78 0.98
C GLY A 246 -12.10 5.62 0.73
N PHE A 247 -10.83 5.89 0.95
CA PHE A 247 -9.79 4.87 0.94
C PHE A 247 -8.65 5.24 1.89
N ASN A 248 -7.88 4.25 2.31
CA ASN A 248 -6.62 4.49 2.99
C ASN A 248 -5.42 4.24 2.05
N THR A 249 -4.29 4.89 2.35
CA THR A 249 -3.09 4.85 1.49
C THR A 249 -1.81 4.94 2.31
N ASN A 250 -0.75 4.28 1.83
CA ASN A 250 0.62 4.48 2.29
C ASN A 250 1.30 5.65 1.56
N GLU A 251 0.67 6.21 0.53
CA GLU A 251 1.23 7.20 -0.41
C GLU A 251 0.49 8.55 -0.34
N PRO A 252 0.56 9.27 0.80
CA PRO A 252 -0.36 10.36 1.11
C PRO A 252 -0.23 11.57 0.17
N TYR A 253 0.99 11.95 -0.21
CA TYR A 253 1.21 13.07 -1.13
C TYR A 253 0.69 12.76 -2.54
N ARG A 254 0.95 11.53 -3.02
CA ARG A 254 0.45 11.07 -4.31
C ARG A 254 -1.07 11.05 -4.31
N ALA A 255 -1.69 10.49 -3.29
CA ALA A 255 -3.14 10.44 -3.17
C ALA A 255 -3.79 11.84 -3.17
N LEU A 256 -3.25 12.79 -2.39
CA LEU A 256 -3.73 14.18 -2.38
C LEU A 256 -3.55 14.88 -3.73
N ALA A 257 -2.42 14.65 -4.40
CA ALA A 257 -2.17 15.22 -5.73
C ALA A 257 -3.10 14.61 -6.79
N THR A 258 -3.38 13.32 -6.71
CA THR A 258 -4.31 12.61 -7.59
C THR A 258 -5.76 13.07 -7.36
N ARG A 259 -6.18 13.30 -6.12
CA ARG A 259 -7.47 13.92 -5.82
C ARG A 259 -7.58 15.33 -6.39
N ALA A 260 -6.50 16.10 -6.31
CA ALA A 260 -6.44 17.43 -6.94
C ALA A 260 -6.50 17.33 -8.48
N LEU A 261 -5.84 16.34 -9.08
CA LEU A 261 -5.92 16.07 -10.51
C LEU A 261 -7.36 15.79 -10.96
N ALA A 262 -8.04 14.85 -10.29
CA ALA A 262 -9.43 14.50 -10.61
C ALA A 262 -10.37 15.71 -10.52
N HIS A 263 -10.13 16.63 -9.58
CA HIS A 263 -10.90 17.86 -9.47
C HIS A 263 -10.55 18.92 -10.53
N LEU A 264 -9.27 19.06 -10.89
CA LEU A 264 -8.80 20.07 -11.84
C LEU A 264 -9.02 19.66 -13.31
N ALA A 265 -9.18 18.36 -13.58
CA ALA A 265 -9.45 17.78 -14.88
C ALA A 265 -10.61 16.77 -14.79
N PRO A 266 -11.85 17.23 -14.49
CA PRO A 266 -13.00 16.35 -14.29
C PRO A 266 -13.45 15.64 -15.57
N ASP A 267 -13.22 16.26 -16.72
CA ASP A 267 -13.57 15.71 -18.04
C ASP A 267 -12.46 14.82 -18.63
N ASP A 268 -11.33 14.67 -17.93
CA ASP A 268 -10.28 13.74 -18.33
C ASP A 268 -10.65 12.33 -17.87
N ASP A 269 -10.83 11.41 -18.80
CA ASP A 269 -11.06 9.98 -18.55
C ASP A 269 -9.81 9.12 -18.84
N GLY A 270 -8.72 9.76 -19.29
CA GLY A 270 -7.48 9.08 -19.65
C GLY A 270 -6.72 8.50 -18.46
N GLU A 271 -5.73 7.66 -18.76
CA GLU A 271 -4.80 7.07 -17.78
C GLU A 271 -4.05 8.14 -16.98
N PHE A 272 -3.41 7.68 -15.88
CA PHE A 272 -2.56 8.52 -15.05
C PHE A 272 -1.52 9.29 -15.90
N PRO A 273 -1.38 10.63 -15.75
CA PRO A 273 -0.63 11.44 -16.71
C PRO A 273 0.87 11.18 -16.77
N VAL A 274 1.45 10.49 -15.78
CA VAL A 274 2.87 10.20 -15.66
C VAL A 274 3.09 8.70 -15.81
N ARG A 275 3.70 8.28 -16.92
CA ARG A 275 4.05 6.88 -17.16
C ARG A 275 5.52 6.65 -16.85
N ALA A 276 5.79 6.06 -15.69
CA ALA A 276 7.13 5.66 -15.28
C ALA A 276 7.47 4.25 -15.82
N PRO A 277 8.68 4.04 -16.37
CA PRO A 277 9.11 2.75 -16.87
C PRO A 277 9.55 1.81 -15.74
N MET A 278 9.35 0.50 -15.92
CA MET A 278 9.96 -0.52 -15.08
C MET A 278 11.48 -0.61 -15.31
N LEU A 279 12.22 -0.85 -14.23
CA LEU A 279 13.66 -1.05 -14.21
C LEU A 279 13.97 -2.54 -14.02
N ILE A 280 14.31 -3.23 -15.13
CA ILE A 280 14.59 -4.67 -15.08
C ILE A 280 15.95 -4.90 -14.45
N VAL A 281 15.99 -5.73 -13.40
CA VAL A 281 17.20 -6.07 -12.67
C VAL A 281 17.66 -7.48 -13.05
N GLU A 282 18.91 -7.60 -13.48
CA GLU A 282 19.56 -8.86 -13.84
C GLU A 282 20.85 -9.03 -13.02
N PRO A 283 20.77 -9.52 -11.77
CA PRO A 283 21.94 -9.63 -10.89
C PRO A 283 23.06 -10.48 -11.48
N GLU A 284 22.72 -11.45 -12.30
CA GLU A 284 23.65 -12.33 -13.00
C GLU A 284 24.48 -11.59 -14.07
N ALA A 285 23.94 -10.50 -14.64
CA ALA A 285 24.63 -9.65 -15.61
C ALA A 285 25.54 -8.60 -14.94
N LEU A 286 25.42 -8.40 -13.62
CA LEU A 286 26.20 -7.41 -12.89
C LEU A 286 27.67 -7.83 -12.75
N SER A 287 28.56 -6.84 -12.87
CA SER A 287 29.97 -7.00 -12.51
C SER A 287 30.12 -7.34 -11.02
N GLU A 288 31.26 -7.89 -10.63
CA GLU A 288 31.52 -8.18 -9.21
C GLU A 288 31.49 -6.89 -8.36
N ALA A 289 31.98 -5.78 -8.91
CA ALA A 289 31.96 -4.48 -8.26
C ALA A 289 30.52 -3.98 -8.04
N ASP A 290 29.65 -4.12 -9.03
CA ASP A 290 28.24 -3.71 -8.94
C ASP A 290 27.43 -4.62 -8.02
N ARG A 291 27.68 -5.93 -8.04
CA ARG A 291 27.06 -6.87 -7.07
C ARG A 291 27.37 -6.52 -5.62
N ARG A 292 28.58 -6.00 -5.34
CA ARG A 292 28.94 -5.52 -3.98
C ARG A 292 28.12 -4.28 -3.56
N ARG A 293 27.67 -3.47 -4.52
CA ARG A 293 26.78 -2.31 -4.27
C ARG A 293 25.35 -2.76 -3.96
N GLY A 294 24.90 -3.86 -4.57
CA GLY A 294 23.70 -4.57 -4.19
C GLY A 294 23.07 -5.32 -5.36
N GLU A 295 22.23 -6.31 -5.06
CA GLU A 295 21.58 -7.12 -6.08
C GLU A 295 20.47 -6.39 -6.82
N TRP A 296 20.06 -5.21 -6.35
CA TRP A 296 19.11 -4.31 -7.02
C TRP A 296 19.80 -3.11 -7.69
N TYR A 297 21.11 -3.22 -7.93
CA TYR A 297 21.89 -2.25 -8.69
C TYR A 297 21.74 -2.48 -10.19
N GLY A 298 21.82 -1.41 -10.99
CA GLY A 298 21.83 -1.52 -12.45
C GLY A 298 22.03 -0.18 -13.15
N ALA A 299 22.03 -0.24 -14.48
CA ALA A 299 22.08 0.91 -15.38
C ALA A 299 21.02 0.70 -16.47
N TRP A 300 20.14 1.69 -16.65
CA TRP A 300 18.98 1.59 -17.50
C TRP A 300 18.89 2.79 -18.44
N ARG A 301 18.70 2.51 -19.73
CA ARG A 301 18.22 3.51 -20.70
C ARG A 301 16.74 3.30 -20.89
N LYS A 302 15.94 4.31 -20.55
CA LYS A 302 14.49 4.20 -20.50
C LYS A 302 13.85 5.44 -21.10
N THR A 303 12.59 5.27 -21.47
CA THR A 303 11.72 6.34 -21.92
C THR A 303 10.51 6.38 -20.99
N ALA A 304 10.31 7.50 -20.33
CA ALA A 304 9.05 7.80 -19.65
C ALA A 304 8.11 8.56 -20.60
N ALA A 305 6.84 8.67 -20.25
CA ALA A 305 5.90 9.51 -20.98
C ALA A 305 5.10 10.41 -20.04
N VAL A 306 4.84 11.64 -20.49
CA VAL A 306 4.01 12.61 -19.77
C VAL A 306 2.92 13.11 -20.71
N ARG A 307 1.67 13.00 -20.25
CA ARG A 307 0.50 13.53 -20.94
C ARG A 307 0.04 14.82 -20.26
N ASN A 308 -0.50 15.76 -21.02
CA ASN A 308 -1.27 16.87 -20.48
C ASN A 308 -2.74 16.46 -20.28
N PRO A 309 -3.23 16.30 -19.04
CA PRO A 309 -4.62 15.95 -18.76
C PRO A 309 -5.56 17.17 -18.76
N PHE A 310 -5.03 18.39 -18.84
CA PHE A 310 -5.81 19.60 -18.71
C PHE A 310 -6.34 20.09 -20.07
N PRO A 311 -7.52 20.74 -20.11
CA PRO A 311 -8.07 21.34 -21.33
C PRO A 311 -7.35 22.64 -21.74
N PHE A 312 -6.13 22.86 -21.26
CA PHE A 312 -5.33 24.05 -21.52
C PHE A 312 -3.83 23.74 -21.55
N PRO A 313 -3.02 24.60 -22.17
CA PRO A 313 -1.57 24.39 -22.23
C PRO A 313 -0.93 24.46 -20.84
N VAL A 314 0.06 23.60 -20.61
CA VAL A 314 0.84 23.54 -19.36
C VAL A 314 2.33 23.50 -19.65
N ASP A 315 3.10 24.09 -18.74
CA ASP A 315 4.55 23.92 -18.70
C ASP A 315 4.87 22.81 -17.70
N VAL A 316 5.53 21.74 -18.15
CA VAL A 316 5.95 20.64 -17.29
C VAL A 316 7.42 20.77 -16.95
N ALA A 317 7.80 20.40 -15.73
CA ALA A 317 9.18 20.18 -15.35
C ALA A 317 9.35 18.79 -14.73
N CYS A 318 10.37 18.07 -15.16
CA CYS A 318 10.58 16.67 -14.79
C CYS A 318 11.83 16.52 -13.91
N SER A 319 11.71 15.67 -12.90
CA SER A 319 12.77 15.34 -11.96
C SER A 319 12.60 13.91 -11.49
N ILE A 320 13.71 13.24 -11.16
CA ILE A 320 13.68 11.95 -10.50
C ILE A 320 14.04 12.17 -9.03
N PHE A 321 13.15 11.76 -8.13
CA PHE A 321 13.38 11.77 -6.70
C PHE A 321 13.69 10.37 -6.21
N VAL A 322 14.59 10.26 -5.24
CA VAL A 322 14.93 9.00 -4.60
C VAL A 322 14.69 9.18 -3.12
N ARG A 323 13.82 8.36 -2.53
CA ARG A 323 13.53 8.42 -1.09
C ARG A 323 14.76 8.05 -0.26
N ASN A 324 15.41 6.93 -0.62
CA ASN A 324 16.64 6.45 0.00
C ASN A 324 17.58 5.87 -1.06
N GLY A 325 18.89 6.04 -0.89
CA GLY A 325 19.90 5.57 -1.85
C GLY A 325 20.35 6.65 -2.84
N ALA A 326 21.35 6.31 -3.66
CA ALA A 326 21.94 7.23 -4.63
C ALA A 326 21.73 6.69 -6.04
N PHE A 327 21.10 7.51 -6.89
CA PHE A 327 20.99 7.27 -8.32
C PHE A 327 21.56 8.46 -9.09
N GLU A 328 22.23 8.16 -10.18
CA GLU A 328 22.71 9.13 -11.15
C GLU A 328 21.74 9.15 -12.33
N VAL A 329 21.33 10.36 -12.72
CA VAL A 329 20.37 10.60 -13.80
C VAL A 329 21.05 11.41 -14.88
N GLU A 330 21.01 10.93 -16.11
CA GLU A 330 21.55 11.63 -17.27
C GLU A 330 20.48 11.79 -18.35
N GLY A 331 20.44 12.94 -19.00
CA GLY A 331 19.64 13.17 -20.21
C GLY A 331 18.14 13.40 -20.01
N LEU A 332 17.61 13.37 -18.78
CA LEU A 332 16.20 13.67 -18.51
C LEU A 332 15.85 15.11 -18.96
N PRO A 333 14.92 15.31 -19.91
CA PRO A 333 14.51 16.65 -20.33
C PRO A 333 13.91 17.42 -19.16
N HIS A 334 14.46 18.60 -18.86
CA HIS A 334 14.09 19.33 -17.66
C HIS A 334 12.72 20.01 -17.74
N ALA A 335 12.35 20.56 -18.91
CA ALA A 335 11.07 21.23 -19.07
C ALA A 335 10.61 21.27 -20.53
N CYS A 336 9.30 21.19 -20.74
CA CYS A 336 8.68 21.44 -22.04
C CYS A 336 7.26 22.00 -21.84
N ARG A 337 6.72 22.58 -22.91
CA ARG A 337 5.33 23.02 -22.95
C ARG A 337 4.49 21.94 -23.66
N LEU A 338 3.34 21.60 -23.08
CA LEU A 338 2.41 20.63 -23.63
C LEU A 338 1.07 21.31 -23.92
N GLU A 339 0.59 21.15 -25.15
CA GLU A 339 -0.78 21.49 -25.54
C GLU A 339 -1.78 20.49 -24.93
N PRO A 340 -3.09 20.82 -24.86
CA PRO A 340 -4.11 19.91 -24.33
C PRO A 340 -4.04 18.52 -24.99
N GLY A 341 -4.05 17.45 -24.19
CA GLY A 341 -3.99 16.07 -24.67
C GLY A 341 -2.64 15.63 -25.26
N ALA A 342 -1.67 16.53 -25.41
CA ALA A 342 -0.36 16.18 -25.95
C ALA A 342 0.39 15.22 -25.00
N VAL A 343 1.17 14.32 -25.60
CA VAL A 343 2.06 13.38 -24.91
C VAL A 343 3.49 13.67 -25.34
N VAL A 344 4.42 13.69 -24.40
CA VAL A 344 5.85 13.79 -24.67
C VAL A 344 6.57 12.56 -24.11
N GLU A 345 7.50 12.03 -24.90
CA GLU A 345 8.44 11.00 -24.47
C GLU A 345 9.70 11.63 -23.88
N LEU A 346 10.16 11.07 -22.76
CA LEU A 346 11.28 11.56 -21.98
C LEU A 346 12.34 10.46 -21.90
N PRO A 347 13.28 10.40 -22.85
CA PRO A 347 14.40 9.48 -22.76
C PRO A 347 15.36 9.93 -21.65
N PHE A 348 15.88 8.98 -20.87
CA PHE A 348 16.90 9.23 -19.85
C PHE A 348 17.74 7.97 -19.60
N GLN A 349 18.89 8.18 -18.98
CA GLN A 349 19.69 7.12 -18.41
C GLN A 349 19.68 7.25 -16.88
N LEU A 350 19.54 6.11 -16.21
CA LEU A 350 19.52 6.01 -14.77
C LEU A 350 20.51 4.94 -14.34
N THR A 351 21.39 5.23 -13.39
CA THR A 351 22.35 4.28 -12.83
C THR A 351 22.29 4.33 -11.32
N GLY A 352 22.24 3.20 -10.65
CA GLY A 352 22.19 3.15 -9.20
C GLY A 352 21.45 1.93 -8.68
N GLY A 353 21.10 1.96 -7.41
CA GLY A 353 20.32 0.92 -6.77
C GLY A 353 20.72 0.72 -5.32
N SER A 354 20.27 -0.40 -4.76
CA SER A 354 20.43 -0.72 -3.36
C SER A 354 20.51 -2.23 -3.15
N ARG A 355 20.60 -2.65 -1.89
CA ARG A 355 20.50 -4.07 -1.52
C ARG A 355 19.05 -4.52 -1.31
N SER A 356 18.09 -3.60 -1.22
CA SER A 356 16.68 -3.87 -0.90
C SER A 356 15.74 -3.43 -2.03
N PRO A 357 14.66 -4.20 -2.31
CA PRO A 357 13.69 -3.90 -3.36
C PRO A 357 12.70 -2.74 -3.09
N GLY A 358 12.81 -2.00 -1.98
CA GLY A 358 11.79 -1.04 -1.53
C GLY A 358 12.06 0.46 -1.74
N ASP A 359 13.21 0.84 -2.31
CA ASP A 359 13.65 2.24 -2.44
C ASP A 359 13.63 2.74 -3.90
N ASP A 360 12.52 2.50 -4.58
CA ASP A 360 12.43 2.78 -6.01
C ASP A 360 12.45 4.29 -6.31
N PRO A 361 13.18 4.72 -7.33
CA PRO A 361 13.13 6.09 -7.82
C PRO A 361 11.72 6.48 -8.25
N LEU A 362 11.32 7.71 -7.97
CA LEU A 362 10.05 8.30 -8.38
C LEU A 362 10.30 9.27 -9.53
N LEU A 363 9.62 9.07 -10.66
CA LEU A 363 9.52 10.09 -11.68
C LEU A 363 8.48 11.11 -11.23
N ALA A 364 8.89 12.34 -10.99
CA ALA A 364 8.01 13.42 -10.60
C ALA A 364 7.93 14.51 -11.66
N VAL A 365 6.71 14.98 -11.89
CA VAL A 365 6.36 15.94 -12.93
C VAL A 365 5.58 17.07 -12.31
N GLN A 366 6.17 18.27 -12.36
CA GLN A 366 5.50 19.49 -11.94
C GLN A 366 4.81 20.13 -13.14
N PHE A 367 3.48 20.10 -13.15
CA PHE A 367 2.62 20.83 -14.06
C PHE A 367 2.46 22.26 -13.56
N ARG A 368 2.64 23.25 -14.43
CA ARG A 368 2.43 24.68 -14.16
C ARG A 368 1.56 25.28 -15.23
N TRP A 369 0.63 26.15 -14.83
CA TRP A 369 -0.24 26.86 -15.77
C TRP A 369 -0.46 28.29 -15.32
N GLN A 370 -0.67 29.15 -16.32
CA GLN A 370 -1.00 30.56 -16.10
C GLN A 370 -2.51 30.74 -15.84
N ALA A 371 -2.85 31.89 -15.26
CA ALA A 371 -4.23 32.32 -15.13
C ALA A 371 -4.89 32.43 -16.51
N GLY A 372 -6.19 32.17 -16.57
CA GLY A 372 -7.01 32.23 -17.78
C GLY A 372 -8.49 32.35 -17.43
N PRO A 373 -9.40 32.31 -18.42
CA PRO A 373 -10.84 32.39 -18.18
C PRO A 373 -11.29 31.33 -17.16
N GLY A 374 -11.86 31.75 -16.03
CA GLY A 374 -12.32 30.86 -14.96
C GLY A 374 -11.20 30.08 -14.23
N ARG A 375 -9.92 30.32 -14.54
CA ARG A 375 -8.79 29.55 -14.03
C ARG A 375 -7.75 30.46 -13.38
N ARG A 376 -7.41 30.18 -12.12
CA ARG A 376 -6.27 30.84 -11.44
C ARG A 376 -4.95 30.18 -11.85
N ARG A 377 -3.86 30.95 -11.78
CA ARG A 377 -2.49 30.40 -11.90
C ARG A 377 -2.29 29.30 -10.86
N GLY A 378 -1.67 28.19 -11.24
CA GLY A 378 -1.48 27.07 -10.33
C GLY A 378 -0.35 26.14 -10.72
N ARG A 379 -0.14 25.14 -9.85
CA ARG A 379 0.82 24.06 -10.04
C ARG A 379 0.30 22.77 -9.43
N LEU A 380 0.69 21.64 -10.01
CA LEU A 380 0.42 20.31 -9.49
C LEU A 380 1.66 19.44 -9.65
N LEU A 381 2.06 18.73 -8.60
CA LEU A 381 3.16 17.77 -8.65
C LEU A 381 2.55 16.36 -8.63
N LEU A 382 2.80 15.59 -9.67
CA LEU A 382 2.45 14.17 -9.73
C LEU A 382 3.73 13.34 -9.73
N ASP A 383 3.68 12.16 -9.14
CA ASP A 383 4.78 11.21 -9.21
C ASP A 383 4.29 9.80 -9.56
N ALA A 384 5.19 9.01 -10.17
CA ALA A 384 4.99 7.60 -10.45
C ALA A 384 6.28 6.82 -10.15
N PRO A 385 6.19 5.66 -9.47
CA PRO A 385 7.35 4.85 -9.13
C PRO A 385 7.95 4.15 -10.36
N MET A 386 9.28 4.14 -10.45
CA MET A 386 10.04 3.34 -11.40
C MET A 386 10.42 2.01 -10.75
N HIS A 387 9.48 1.07 -10.76
CA HIS A 387 9.64 -0.19 -10.05
C HIS A 387 10.84 -1.00 -10.56
N ARG A 388 11.72 -1.40 -9.63
CA ARG A 388 12.76 -2.37 -9.94
C ARG A 388 12.18 -3.78 -9.86
N VAL A 389 12.29 -4.53 -10.95
CA VAL A 389 11.68 -5.87 -11.08
C VAL A 389 12.68 -6.86 -11.65
N ARG A 390 12.70 -8.10 -11.13
CA ARG A 390 13.42 -9.22 -11.74
C ARG A 390 12.44 -10.02 -12.61
N CYS A 391 12.87 -10.45 -13.78
CA CYS A 391 12.04 -11.23 -14.70
C CYS A 391 12.59 -12.66 -14.84
N VAL A 392 11.70 -13.62 -15.07
CA VAL A 392 12.09 -14.98 -15.46
C VAL A 392 11.04 -15.58 -16.40
N SER A 393 11.47 -16.30 -17.43
CA SER A 393 10.57 -16.95 -18.38
C SER A 393 10.12 -18.33 -17.90
N ALA A 394 8.85 -18.66 -18.14
CA ALA A 394 8.29 -19.98 -17.84
C ALA A 394 8.37 -20.92 -19.05
N ASP A 395 9.45 -21.71 -19.14
CA ASP A 395 9.69 -22.63 -20.27
C ASP A 395 9.81 -24.11 -19.89
N PRO A 396 9.66 -25.05 -20.86
CA PRO A 396 9.87 -26.48 -20.61
C PRO A 396 11.29 -26.84 -20.16
N ILE A 397 12.27 -25.97 -20.36
CA ILE A 397 13.65 -26.20 -19.95
C ILE A 397 13.77 -25.79 -18.47
N ALA A 398 14.55 -26.55 -17.71
CA ALA A 398 14.81 -26.18 -16.33
C ALA A 398 15.70 -24.93 -16.31
N ARG A 399 15.17 -23.81 -15.81
CA ARG A 399 15.90 -22.56 -15.59
C ARG A 399 16.37 -22.50 -14.15
N ARG A 400 17.67 -22.24 -13.95
CA ARG A 400 18.22 -21.90 -12.64
C ARG A 400 17.81 -20.47 -12.30
N VAL A 401 17.36 -20.28 -11.07
CA VAL A 401 16.97 -19.01 -10.49
C VAL A 401 17.84 -18.77 -9.26
N THR A 402 18.65 -17.71 -9.29
CA THR A 402 19.52 -17.33 -8.17
C THR A 402 18.72 -16.50 -7.16
N LEU A 403 18.71 -16.94 -5.90
CA LEU A 403 18.06 -16.22 -4.83
C LEU A 403 18.96 -15.09 -4.32
N LEU A 404 18.31 -14.05 -3.84
CA LEU A 404 18.93 -12.86 -3.29
C LEU A 404 19.64 -13.16 -1.96
N ALA A 405 20.78 -12.50 -1.76
CA ALA A 405 21.46 -12.44 -0.47
C ALA A 405 20.75 -11.42 0.42
N GLU A 406 20.02 -11.92 1.43
CA GLU A 406 19.20 -11.10 2.33
C GLU A 406 20.05 -10.51 3.48
N ARG A 407 21.19 -11.15 3.80
CA ARG A 407 22.18 -10.72 4.79
C ARG A 407 23.57 -10.72 4.20
N GLN A 408 24.43 -9.85 4.72
CA GLN A 408 25.84 -9.84 4.32
C GLN A 408 26.51 -11.17 4.69
N GLY A 409 27.17 -11.80 3.71
CA GLY A 409 27.84 -13.10 3.90
C GLY A 409 26.93 -14.31 3.73
N ASP A 410 25.67 -14.12 3.36
CA ASP A 410 24.77 -15.21 3.00
C ASP A 410 25.37 -16.08 1.89
N ALA A 411 25.40 -17.40 2.13
CA ALA A 411 25.86 -18.35 1.12
C ALA A 411 24.91 -18.34 -0.10
N PRO A 412 25.44 -18.54 -1.32
CA PRO A 412 24.61 -18.59 -2.53
C PRO A 412 23.51 -19.65 -2.40
N ALA A 413 22.28 -19.28 -2.75
CA ALA A 413 21.14 -20.18 -2.81
C ALA A 413 20.51 -20.14 -4.21
N SER A 414 20.05 -21.28 -4.70
CA SER A 414 19.44 -21.39 -6.02
C SER A 414 18.29 -22.39 -6.05
N MET A 415 17.37 -22.12 -6.96
CA MET A 415 16.22 -22.96 -7.25
C MET A 415 16.16 -23.22 -8.75
N THR A 416 15.40 -24.23 -9.15
CA THR A 416 15.06 -24.47 -10.56
C THR A 416 13.58 -24.27 -10.76
N ILE A 417 13.23 -23.67 -11.90
CA ILE A 417 11.85 -23.59 -12.39
C ILE A 417 11.76 -24.23 -13.77
N ARG A 418 10.63 -24.87 -14.03
CA ARG A 418 10.29 -25.45 -15.33
C ARG A 418 8.79 -25.44 -15.51
N ARG A 419 8.31 -25.07 -16.69
CA ARG A 419 6.92 -25.20 -17.06
C ARG A 419 6.62 -26.61 -17.57
N HIS A 420 5.48 -27.16 -17.16
CA HIS A 420 4.91 -28.39 -17.70
C HIS A 420 3.41 -28.21 -17.88
N GLY A 421 2.99 -27.98 -19.13
CA GLY A 421 1.62 -27.60 -19.45
C GLY A 421 1.21 -26.34 -18.69
N ARG A 422 0.20 -26.47 -17.84
CA ARG A 422 -0.34 -25.41 -17.00
C ARG A 422 0.36 -25.23 -15.65
N HIS A 423 1.40 -26.01 -15.38
CA HIS A 423 2.07 -25.98 -14.09
C HIS A 423 3.47 -25.41 -14.19
N LEU A 424 3.84 -24.56 -13.24
CA LEU A 424 5.23 -24.23 -12.96
C LEU A 424 5.74 -25.17 -11.86
N VAL A 425 6.74 -25.97 -12.19
CA VAL A 425 7.42 -26.88 -11.27
C VAL A 425 8.64 -26.18 -10.70
N VAL A 426 8.69 -26.07 -9.37
CA VAL A 426 9.75 -25.38 -8.64
C VAL A 426 10.50 -26.37 -7.76
N GLY A 427 11.83 -26.34 -7.78
CA GLY A 427 12.69 -27.21 -6.99
C GLY A 427 13.85 -26.47 -6.33
N ILE A 428 14.24 -26.91 -5.14
CA ILE A 428 15.46 -26.43 -4.48
C ILE A 428 16.66 -27.14 -5.10
N GLU A 429 17.60 -26.37 -5.62
CA GLU A 429 18.86 -26.88 -6.17
C GLU A 429 19.99 -26.74 -5.15
N ASN A 430 20.12 -25.56 -4.53
CA ASN A 430 21.08 -25.28 -3.48
C ASN A 430 20.41 -24.45 -2.37
N PRO A 431 20.29 -24.97 -1.13
CA PRO A 431 19.63 -24.27 -0.04
C PRO A 431 20.47 -23.16 0.59
N GLY A 432 21.74 -22.97 0.20
CA GLY A 432 22.59 -21.90 0.74
C GLY A 432 22.80 -21.99 2.26
N GLY A 433 22.92 -23.21 2.78
CA GLY A 433 23.12 -23.47 4.21
C GLY A 433 21.86 -23.44 5.07
N ILE A 434 20.67 -23.21 4.49
CA ILE A 434 19.41 -23.24 5.24
C ILE A 434 19.10 -24.66 5.72
N GLU A 435 18.88 -24.80 7.01
CA GLU A 435 18.41 -26.01 7.70
C GLU A 435 16.90 -26.18 7.50
N HIS A 436 16.48 -27.43 7.28
CA HIS A 436 15.07 -27.79 7.00
C HIS A 436 14.42 -26.92 5.89
N PRO A 437 14.99 -26.89 4.68
CA PRO A 437 14.55 -25.95 3.65
C PRO A 437 13.22 -26.37 3.00
N HIS A 438 12.30 -25.42 2.92
CA HIS A 438 10.98 -25.53 2.28
C HIS A 438 10.85 -24.53 1.14
N THR A 439 10.14 -24.92 0.08
CA THR A 439 9.83 -24.01 -1.01
C THR A 439 8.70 -23.09 -0.61
N ILE A 440 8.86 -21.80 -0.86
CA ILE A 440 7.78 -20.81 -0.81
C ILE A 440 7.71 -20.11 -2.16
N ALA A 441 6.51 -19.86 -2.65
CA ALA A 441 6.30 -19.10 -3.88
C ALA A 441 5.10 -18.18 -3.74
N HIS A 442 5.16 -17.04 -4.42
CA HIS A 442 4.06 -16.12 -4.63
C HIS A 442 3.80 -16.04 -6.13
N LEU A 443 2.57 -16.34 -6.56
CA LEU A 443 2.17 -16.32 -7.97
C LEU A 443 0.79 -15.70 -8.08
N ALA A 444 0.66 -14.64 -8.89
CA ALA A 444 -0.60 -13.97 -9.17
C ALA A 444 -1.40 -13.59 -7.89
N GLY A 445 -0.72 -13.12 -6.85
CA GLY A 445 -1.35 -12.74 -5.59
C GLY A 445 -1.45 -13.85 -4.54
N GLU A 446 -1.22 -15.11 -4.91
CA GLU A 446 -1.33 -16.24 -4.00
C GLU A 446 0.03 -16.73 -3.50
N THR A 447 0.16 -16.95 -2.18
CA THR A 447 1.36 -17.54 -1.59
C THR A 447 1.15 -19.03 -1.29
N VAL A 448 2.00 -19.87 -1.87
CA VAL A 448 1.97 -21.32 -1.72
C VAL A 448 3.28 -21.79 -1.08
N ARG A 449 3.17 -22.68 -0.09
CA ARG A 449 4.29 -23.36 0.55
C ARG A 449 4.28 -24.83 0.20
N GLY A 450 5.45 -25.42 -0.03
CA GLY A 450 5.54 -26.83 -0.33
C GLY A 450 6.94 -27.43 -0.18
N GLY A 451 6.99 -28.75 -0.28
CA GLY A 451 8.25 -29.51 -0.26
C GLY A 451 8.99 -29.46 -1.60
N ARG A 452 9.75 -30.53 -1.87
CA ARG A 452 10.53 -30.67 -3.10
C ARG A 452 9.60 -30.88 -4.30
N GLY A 453 9.74 -30.04 -5.33
CA GLY A 453 8.96 -30.17 -6.57
C GLY A 453 7.58 -29.52 -6.51
N LEU A 454 7.45 -28.40 -5.78
CA LEU A 454 6.22 -27.62 -5.69
C LEU A 454 5.67 -27.34 -7.10
N ARG A 455 4.38 -27.60 -7.30
CA ARG A 455 3.67 -27.32 -8.55
C ARG A 455 2.73 -26.16 -8.32
N LEU A 456 2.89 -25.10 -9.09
CA LEU A 456 2.02 -23.93 -9.10
C LEU A 456 1.19 -23.97 -10.37
N THR A 457 -0.11 -23.72 -10.27
CA THR A 457 -0.98 -23.61 -11.44
C THR A 457 -0.88 -22.19 -11.99
N LEU A 458 -0.55 -22.08 -13.28
CA LEU A 458 -0.51 -20.79 -13.97
C LEU A 458 -1.95 -20.28 -14.24
N PRO A 459 -2.16 -18.95 -14.18
CA PRO A 459 -3.43 -18.33 -14.59
C PRO A 459 -3.88 -18.77 -15.99
N ASP A 460 -5.19 -18.77 -16.23
CA ASP A 460 -5.78 -19.17 -17.51
C ASP A 460 -5.27 -18.34 -18.69
N ASP A 461 -5.02 -17.07 -18.46
CA ASP A 461 -4.60 -16.06 -19.44
C ASP A 461 -3.06 -15.90 -19.52
N PHE A 462 -2.30 -16.73 -18.80
CA PHE A 462 -0.84 -16.58 -18.67
C PHE A 462 -0.11 -16.50 -20.03
N ASP A 463 -0.48 -17.35 -20.99
CA ASP A 463 0.15 -17.37 -22.33
C ASP A 463 -0.16 -16.14 -23.17
N THR A 464 -1.25 -15.45 -22.86
CA THR A 464 -1.65 -14.22 -23.55
C THR A 464 -1.20 -12.95 -22.82
N CYS A 465 -0.70 -13.10 -21.58
CA CYS A 465 -0.25 -12.00 -20.74
C CYS A 465 1.19 -11.60 -21.10
N SER A 466 1.35 -10.72 -22.09
CA SER A 466 2.68 -10.28 -22.58
C SER A 466 3.56 -9.59 -21.51
N GLU A 467 2.95 -8.96 -20.52
CA GLU A 467 3.65 -8.34 -19.38
C GLU A 467 4.05 -9.35 -18.29
N GLY A 468 3.55 -10.59 -18.40
CA GLY A 468 3.69 -11.64 -17.41
C GLY A 468 2.95 -11.37 -16.10
N VAL A 469 2.96 -12.37 -15.23
CA VAL A 469 2.24 -12.34 -13.96
C VAL A 469 3.18 -12.07 -12.78
N PRO A 470 2.73 -11.37 -11.72
CA PRO A 470 3.51 -11.19 -10.50
C PRO A 470 3.98 -12.54 -9.95
N PHE A 471 5.28 -12.64 -9.69
CA PHE A 471 5.91 -13.89 -9.29
C PHE A 471 7.12 -13.67 -8.39
N SER A 472 7.21 -14.48 -7.35
CA SER A 472 8.44 -14.66 -6.59
C SER A 472 8.53 -16.09 -6.06
N LEU A 473 9.74 -16.57 -5.82
CA LEU A 473 10.01 -17.89 -5.25
C LEU A 473 11.16 -17.80 -4.26
N GLY A 474 11.20 -18.72 -3.30
CA GLY A 474 12.19 -18.67 -2.24
C GLY A 474 12.30 -19.95 -1.44
N ILE A 475 13.26 -19.94 -0.52
CA ILE A 475 13.55 -21.03 0.41
C ILE A 475 13.32 -20.49 1.81
N GLU A 476 12.39 -21.11 2.53
CA GLU A 476 12.11 -20.88 3.94
C GLU A 476 12.76 -21.97 4.80
N GLY A 477 13.34 -21.62 5.94
CA GLY A 477 13.87 -22.61 6.88
C GLY A 477 14.54 -21.94 8.07
N LYS A 478 15.58 -22.56 8.60
CA LYS A 478 16.37 -22.01 9.71
C LYS A 478 17.83 -21.79 9.33
N LEU A 479 18.46 -20.76 9.87
CA LEU A 479 19.91 -20.63 9.88
C LEU A 479 20.34 -20.27 11.30
N GLN A 480 21.19 -21.11 11.91
CA GLN A 480 21.66 -20.92 13.29
C GLN A 480 20.51 -20.76 14.31
N GLY A 481 19.41 -21.51 14.10
CA GLY A 481 18.23 -21.48 14.97
C GLY A 481 17.20 -20.39 14.64
N GLU A 482 17.55 -19.36 13.87
CA GLU A 482 16.65 -18.28 13.44
C GLU A 482 15.90 -18.65 12.17
N ARG A 483 14.61 -18.29 12.07
CA ARG A 483 13.84 -18.46 10.84
C ARG A 483 14.34 -17.49 9.78
N VAL A 484 14.50 -17.97 8.56
CA VAL A 484 14.97 -17.19 7.41
C VAL A 484 14.23 -17.56 6.14
N VAL A 485 14.00 -16.59 5.27
CA VAL A 485 13.64 -16.80 3.86
C VAL A 485 14.68 -16.17 2.95
N ARG A 486 15.10 -16.92 1.92
CA ARG A 486 15.83 -16.43 0.75
C ARG A 486 14.87 -16.28 -0.41
N ARG A 487 14.85 -15.14 -1.10
CA ARG A 487 13.87 -14.86 -2.15
C ARG A 487 14.54 -14.62 -3.49
N PHE A 488 13.91 -14.99 -4.59
CA PHE A 488 14.31 -14.56 -5.93
C PHE A 488 14.00 -13.08 -6.14
N ALA A 489 12.84 -12.62 -5.70
CA ALA A 489 12.40 -11.22 -5.75
C ALA A 489 11.71 -10.81 -4.45
N GLY A 490 11.62 -9.51 -4.16
CA GLY A 490 11.14 -8.98 -2.86
C GLY A 490 9.73 -9.40 -2.43
N GLY A 491 8.86 -9.81 -3.37
CA GLY A 491 7.44 -10.05 -3.13
C GLY A 491 7.04 -11.36 -2.44
N ILE A 492 7.85 -11.95 -1.55
CA ILE A 492 7.41 -13.12 -0.74
C ILE A 492 7.14 -12.69 0.70
N PRO A 493 5.88 -12.81 1.16
CA PRO A 493 5.54 -12.56 2.55
C PRO A 493 6.10 -13.67 3.44
N GLU A 494 7.15 -13.37 4.20
CA GLU A 494 7.52 -14.13 5.41
C GLU A 494 6.83 -13.55 6.66
N GLY A 495 6.01 -12.51 6.45
CA GLY A 495 5.65 -11.46 7.40
C GLY A 495 6.13 -10.06 7.00
N ALA A 496 6.69 -9.87 5.79
CA ALA A 496 7.40 -8.65 5.39
C ALA A 496 6.67 -7.84 4.30
N LYS A 497 6.35 -6.57 4.61
CA LYS A 497 6.26 -5.50 3.63
C LYS A 497 7.70 -5.22 3.15
N GLN A 498 8.05 -5.57 1.92
CA GLN A 498 8.84 -4.70 1.03
C GLN A 498 9.23 -5.41 -0.27
N GLY A 499 9.04 -4.70 -1.38
CA GLY A 499 9.51 -5.06 -2.69
C GLY A 499 8.41 -5.52 -3.64
N VAL A 500 8.47 -5.02 -4.87
CA VAL A 500 7.60 -5.47 -5.95
C VAL A 500 7.96 -6.90 -6.32
N PRO A 501 7.00 -7.84 -6.43
CA PRO A 501 7.26 -9.16 -6.97
C PRO A 501 7.98 -9.07 -8.32
N GLY A 502 8.76 -10.09 -8.65
CA GLY A 502 9.28 -10.24 -10.00
C GLY A 502 8.14 -10.51 -10.99
N ARG A 503 8.50 -10.66 -12.27
CA ARG A 503 7.56 -11.05 -13.33
C ARG A 503 7.91 -12.43 -13.87
N LEU A 504 6.93 -13.32 -13.88
CA LEU A 504 6.99 -14.55 -14.64
C LEU A 504 6.42 -14.28 -16.03
N LEU A 505 7.29 -14.33 -17.05
CA LEU A 505 6.89 -14.05 -18.42
C LEU A 505 6.49 -15.36 -19.13
N PRO A 506 5.47 -15.33 -20.02
CA PRO A 506 5.28 -16.40 -20.97
C PRO A 506 6.50 -16.53 -21.88
N LEU A 507 6.61 -17.69 -22.51
CA LEU A 507 7.68 -18.02 -23.44
C LEU A 507 7.48 -17.40 -24.82
#